data_AF-A0AAD6I7D6-F1
#
_entry.id   AF-A0AAD6I7D6-F1
#
_cell.length_a   1.000
_cell.length_b   1.000
_cell.length_c   1.000
_cell.angle_alpha   90.00
_cell.angle_beta   90.00
_cell.angle_gamma   90.00
#
_symmetry.space_group_name_H-M   'P 1'
#
loop_
_entity.id
_entity.type
_entity.pdbx_description
1 polymer ?
#
loop_
_entity_poly.entity_id
_entity_poly.type
_entity_poly.pdbx_seq_one_letter_code
_entity_poly.pdbx_strand_id
1 'polypeptide(L)'
;MNHPRNYDLPPNFSETYKKLCRTFTERLDQQVTILSSPQPDRLQVMLEIRDLASLVGQIGYLGWVGGSDIPDRRRALPKYGYKPLKDICATISRSLDQLAVMLAVDDRNDVVVANELEEILNSLPFEKIAVQPFENI
;
A
#
# COMPACT_ATOMS: atom_id res chain seq x y z
N MET A 1 5.92 8.95 24.67
CA MET A 1 6.64 8.78 23.39
C MET A 1 6.73 10.15 22.75
N ASN A 2 7.94 10.61 22.43
CA ASN A 2 8.14 11.92 21.80
C ASN A 2 7.58 11.90 20.38
N HIS A 3 6.59 12.74 20.09
CA HIS A 3 6.20 13.03 18.72
C HIS A 3 7.41 13.68 18.02
N PRO A 4 7.77 13.26 16.79
CA PRO A 4 8.72 14.04 16.00
C PRO A 4 8.17 15.47 15.91
N ARG A 5 8.97 16.44 16.38
CA ARG A 5 8.64 17.88 16.23
C ARG A 5 8.47 18.13 14.74
N ASN A 6 7.39 18.82 14.36
CA ASN A 6 7.10 19.25 12.98
C ASN A 6 8.41 19.61 12.26
N TYR A 7 8.91 18.69 11.44
CA TYR A 7 9.90 19.03 10.45
C TYR A 7 9.19 19.97 9.48
N ASP A 8 9.83 21.06 9.07
CA ASP A 8 9.32 21.88 7.97
C ASP A 8 9.13 20.95 6.76
N LEU A 9 7.89 20.52 6.53
CA LEU A 9 7.59 19.57 5.48
C LEU A 9 7.95 20.25 4.15
N PRO A 10 8.57 19.51 3.22
CA PRO A 10 8.88 20.09 1.93
C PRO A 10 7.57 20.56 1.26
N PRO A 11 7.59 21.65 0.48
CA PRO A 11 6.39 22.27 -0.08
C PRO A 11 5.57 21.32 -0.97
N ASN A 12 6.18 20.27 -1.52
CA ASN A 12 5.55 19.24 -2.33
C ASN A 12 5.17 17.96 -1.55
N PHE A 13 5.17 17.99 -0.21
CA PHE A 13 4.95 16.81 0.62
C PHE A 13 3.60 16.14 0.34
N SER A 14 2.51 16.91 0.32
CA SER A 14 1.16 16.40 0.09
C SER A 14 1.00 15.76 -1.30
N GLU A 15 1.55 16.39 -2.33
CA GLU A 15 1.57 15.85 -3.69
C GLU A 15 2.37 14.55 -3.79
N THR A 16 3.57 14.55 -3.19
CA THR A 16 4.43 13.36 -3.13
C THR A 16 3.71 12.19 -2.45
N TYR A 17 3.11 12.45 -1.28
CA TYR A 17 2.35 11.44 -0.54
C TYR A 17 1.18 10.86 -1.35
N LYS A 18 0.37 11.72 -1.98
CA LYS A 18 -0.75 11.30 -2.83
C LYS A 18 -0.28 10.47 -4.03
N LYS A 19 0.82 10.88 -4.68
CA LYS A 19 1.41 10.15 -5.80
C LYS A 19 1.86 8.74 -5.39
N LEU A 20 2.54 8.62 -4.24
CA LEU A 20 2.97 7.32 -3.73
C LEU A 20 1.77 6.41 -3.41
N CYS A 21 0.72 6.93 -2.78
CA CYS A 21 -0.51 6.16 -2.51
C CYS A 21 -1.17 5.66 -3.80
N ARG A 22 -1.24 6.50 -4.83
CA ARG A 22 -1.77 6.13 -6.15
C ARG A 22 -0.94 5.03 -6.80
N THR A 23 0.38 5.25 -6.90
CA THR A 23 1.31 4.27 -7.50
C THR A 23 1.26 2.93 -6.78
N PHE A 24 1.18 2.92 -5.46
CA PHE A 24 1.02 1.68 -4.69
C PHE A 24 -0.29 0.96 -5.05
N THR A 25 -1.41 1.69 -5.11
CA THR A 25 -2.73 1.12 -5.41
C THR A 25 -2.77 0.51 -6.81
N GLU A 26 -2.26 1.22 -7.82
CA GLU A 26 -2.21 0.78 -9.22
C GLU A 26 -1.33 -0.47 -9.38
N ARG A 27 -0.14 -0.47 -8.79
CA ARG A 27 0.79 -1.60 -8.87
C ARG A 27 0.25 -2.83 -8.13
N LEU A 28 -0.42 -2.64 -6.99
CA LEU A 28 -1.08 -3.73 -6.25
C LEU A 28 -2.20 -4.38 -7.08
N ASP A 29 -3.07 -3.57 -7.69
CA ASP A 29 -4.15 -4.04 -8.57
C ASP A 29 -3.62 -4.79 -9.80
N GLN A 30 -2.51 -4.32 -10.37
CA GLN A 30 -1.80 -5.04 -11.44
C GLN A 30 -1.34 -6.42 -10.98
N GLN A 31 -0.83 -6.57 -9.75
CA GLN A 31 -0.38 -7.89 -9.27
C GLN A 31 -1.55 -8.85 -9.05
N VAL A 32 -2.70 -8.36 -8.56
CA VAL A 32 -3.93 -9.15 -8.47
C VAL A 32 -4.34 -9.66 -9.86
N THR A 33 -4.28 -8.78 -10.85
CA THR A 33 -4.63 -9.12 -12.25
C THR A 33 -3.65 -10.13 -12.85
N ILE A 34 -2.34 -9.95 -12.66
CA ILE A 34 -1.31 -10.84 -13.21
C ILE A 34 -1.44 -12.23 -12.60
N LEU A 35 -1.62 -12.36 -11.28
CA LEU A 35 -1.78 -13.66 -10.62
C LEU A 35 -3.07 -14.40 -11.01
N SER A 36 -4.07 -13.67 -11.51
CA SER A 36 -5.31 -14.24 -12.05
C SER A 36 -5.15 -14.74 -13.49
N SER A 37 -3.99 -14.53 -14.12
CA SER A 37 -3.66 -15.00 -15.47
C SER A 37 -3.36 -16.51 -15.49
N PRO A 38 -3.55 -17.23 -16.62
CA PRO A 38 -3.27 -18.67 -16.69
C PRO A 38 -1.81 -19.09 -16.46
N GLN A 39 -0.85 -18.18 -16.69
CA GLN A 39 0.59 -18.42 -16.55
C GLN A 39 1.31 -17.14 -16.07
N PRO A 40 1.19 -16.78 -14.78
CA PRO A 40 1.87 -15.61 -14.26
C PRO A 40 3.38 -15.81 -14.23
N ASP A 41 4.14 -14.76 -14.54
CA ASP A 41 5.58 -14.74 -14.24
C ASP A 41 5.76 -14.53 -12.73
N ARG A 42 5.81 -15.64 -11.99
CA ARG A 42 5.82 -15.63 -10.52
C ARG A 42 7.06 -14.97 -9.93
N LEU A 43 8.22 -15.10 -10.59
CA LEU A 43 9.44 -14.44 -10.13
C LEU A 43 9.24 -12.92 -10.21
N GLN A 44 8.73 -12.42 -11.33
CA GLN A 44 8.45 -11.01 -11.52
C GLN A 44 7.41 -10.51 -10.50
N VAL A 45 6.30 -11.24 -10.31
CA VAL A 45 5.25 -10.87 -9.34
C VAL A 45 5.81 -10.84 -7.91
N MET A 46 6.61 -11.84 -7.52
CA MET A 46 7.22 -11.88 -6.19
C MET A 46 8.12 -10.66 -5.92
N LEU A 47 8.97 -10.30 -6.88
CA LEU A 47 9.84 -9.12 -6.76
C LEU A 47 9.01 -7.84 -6.61
N GLU A 48 7.95 -7.73 -7.41
CA GLU A 48 7.04 -6.61 -7.40
C GLU A 48 6.25 -6.49 -6.08
N ILE A 49 5.82 -7.60 -5.49
CA ILE A 49 5.19 -7.62 -4.16
C ILE A 49 6.16 -7.15 -3.06
N ARG A 50 7.46 -7.49 -3.14
CA ARG A 50 8.47 -6.99 -2.20
C ARG A 50 8.69 -5.49 -2.34
N ASP A 51 8.70 -4.99 -3.56
CA ASP A 51 8.79 -3.55 -3.82
C ASP A 51 7.56 -2.80 -3.28
N LEU A 52 6.36 -3.37 -3.44
CA LEU A 52 5.13 -2.88 -2.83
C LEU A 52 5.22 -2.86 -1.30
N ALA A 53 5.82 -3.87 -0.67
CA ALA A 53 6.04 -3.93 0.78
C ALA A 53 6.92 -2.77 1.28
N SER A 54 8.00 -2.45 0.54
CA SER A 54 8.86 -1.30 0.83
C SER A 54 8.11 0.02 0.64
N LEU A 55 7.38 0.15 -0.47
CA LEU A 55 6.64 1.36 -0.83
C LEU A 55 5.56 1.71 0.21
N VAL A 56 4.75 0.73 0.65
CA VAL A 56 3.72 0.99 1.67
C VAL A 56 4.32 1.33 3.03
N GLY A 57 5.48 0.77 3.37
CA GLY A 57 6.26 1.17 4.55
C GLY A 57 6.67 2.64 4.50
N GLN A 58 7.16 3.11 3.34
CA GLN A 58 7.51 4.52 3.13
C GLN A 58 6.28 5.44 3.22
N ILE A 59 5.14 5.04 2.65
CA ILE A 59 3.87 5.77 2.79
C ILE A 59 3.50 5.92 4.26
N GLY A 60 3.55 4.83 5.04
CA GLY A 60 3.26 4.85 6.47
C GLY A 60 4.19 5.78 7.26
N TYR A 61 5.48 5.78 6.93
CA TYR A 61 6.47 6.69 7.54
C TYR A 61 6.20 8.15 7.19
N LEU A 62 5.95 8.46 5.92
CA LEU A 62 5.61 9.82 5.49
C LEU A 62 4.33 10.30 6.17
N GLY A 63 3.28 9.49 6.20
CA GLY A 63 2.04 9.81 6.91
C GLY A 63 2.26 10.11 8.39
N TRP A 64 3.24 9.46 9.03
CA TRP A 64 3.61 9.73 10.42
C TRP A 64 4.39 11.03 10.62
N VAL A 65 5.35 11.34 9.72
CA VAL A 65 6.15 12.58 9.78
C VAL A 65 5.33 13.81 9.38
N GLY A 66 4.38 13.64 8.46
CA GLY A 66 3.53 14.70 7.89
C GLY A 66 2.52 15.33 8.86
N GLY A 67 2.20 14.67 9.97
CA GLY A 67 1.68 15.21 11.24
C GLY A 67 0.41 16.10 11.30
N SER A 68 0.02 16.85 10.27
CA SER A 68 -0.94 17.96 10.41
C SER A 68 -2.05 18.00 9.33
N ASP A 69 -1.77 17.57 8.09
CA ASP A 69 -2.72 17.67 6.97
C ASP A 69 -3.31 16.33 6.49
N ILE A 70 -2.82 15.20 7.01
CA ILE A 70 -3.37 13.87 6.72
C ILE A 70 -4.10 13.43 7.99
N PRO A 71 -5.44 13.35 7.99
CA PRO A 71 -6.18 13.13 9.23
C PRO A 71 -5.71 11.84 9.93
N ASP A 72 -5.03 12.00 11.07
CA ASP A 72 -4.66 10.93 12.01
C ASP A 72 -5.87 10.45 12.82
N ARG A 73 -7.05 10.50 12.19
CA ARG A 73 -8.29 9.96 12.73
C ARG A 73 -8.27 8.48 12.43
N ARG A 74 -7.68 7.70 13.35
CA ARG A 74 -7.85 6.24 13.50
C ARG A 74 -8.77 5.66 12.42
N ARG A 75 -8.21 5.23 11.28
CA ARG A 75 -9.03 4.70 10.19
C ARG A 75 -9.51 3.33 10.62
N ALA A 76 -10.75 3.24 11.08
CA ALA A 76 -11.41 1.96 11.27
C ALA A 76 -11.66 1.35 9.89
N LEU A 77 -10.80 0.42 9.51
CA LEU A 77 -11.04 -0.45 8.36
C LEU A 77 -11.51 -1.80 8.89
N PRO A 78 -12.45 -2.48 8.20
CA PRO A 78 -12.94 -3.80 8.61
C PRO A 78 -11.80 -4.78 8.93
N LYS A 79 -10.71 -4.77 8.13
CA LYS A 79 -9.55 -5.65 8.28
C LYS A 79 -8.58 -5.28 9.43
N TYR A 80 -8.42 -3.99 9.75
CA TYR A 80 -7.33 -3.54 10.64
C TYR A 80 -7.79 -2.91 11.97
N GLY A 81 -9.08 -2.59 12.09
CA GLY A 81 -9.64 -1.92 13.27
C GLY A 81 -9.09 -0.51 13.47
N TYR A 82 -9.17 -0.01 14.71
CA TYR A 82 -8.71 1.34 15.06
C TYR A 82 -7.19 1.37 15.26
N LYS A 83 -6.45 1.73 14.22
CA LYS A 83 -5.00 1.90 14.27
C LYS A 83 -4.54 3.19 13.59
N PRO A 84 -3.40 3.77 14.01
CA PRO A 84 -2.71 4.82 13.25
C PRO A 84 -2.29 4.32 11.87
N LEU A 85 -2.22 5.24 10.89
CA LEU A 85 -1.87 4.90 9.51
C LEU A 85 -0.52 4.17 9.41
N LYS A 86 0.49 4.62 10.16
CA LYS A 86 1.82 3.97 10.19
C LYS A 86 1.74 2.50 10.57
N ASP A 87 0.87 2.14 11.51
CA ASP A 87 0.75 0.78 12.04
C ASP A 87 -0.03 -0.10 11.07
N ILE A 88 -1.02 0.47 10.37
CA ILE A 88 -1.73 -0.20 9.28
C ILE A 88 -0.75 -0.48 8.12
N CYS A 89 0.00 0.53 7.68
CA CYS A 89 1.00 0.38 6.62
C CYS A 89 2.11 -0.63 6.98
N ALA A 90 2.58 -0.64 8.24
CA ALA A 90 3.54 -1.64 8.71
C ALA A 90 2.95 -3.06 8.71
N THR A 91 1.65 -3.19 8.97
CA THR A 91 0.93 -4.48 8.88
C THR A 91 0.85 -4.94 7.42
N ILE A 92 0.43 -4.05 6.51
CA ILE A 92 0.37 -4.35 5.06
C ILE A 92 1.75 -4.75 4.53
N SER A 93 2.80 -3.99 4.86
CA SER A 93 4.18 -4.27 4.47
C SER A 93 4.59 -5.69 4.85
N ARG A 94 4.36 -6.09 6.11
CA ARG A 94 4.65 -7.44 6.59
C ARG A 94 3.83 -8.51 5.86
N SER A 95 2.54 -8.26 5.60
CA SER A 95 1.69 -9.20 4.86
C SER A 95 2.20 -9.39 3.43
N LEU A 96 2.59 -8.32 2.74
CA LEU A 96 3.17 -8.40 1.39
C LEU A 96 4.47 -9.22 1.38
N ASP A 97 5.37 -9.00 2.34
CA ASP A 97 6.60 -9.81 2.45
C ASP A 97 6.30 -11.30 2.64
N GLN A 98 5.30 -11.63 3.47
CA GLN A 98 4.86 -13.02 3.67
C GLN A 98 4.28 -13.63 2.39
N LEU A 99 3.46 -12.88 1.66
CA LEU A 99 2.88 -13.32 0.40
C LEU A 99 3.94 -13.54 -0.68
N ALA A 100 4.96 -12.68 -0.74
CA ALA A 100 6.10 -12.89 -1.64
C ALA A 100 6.87 -14.18 -1.28
N VAL A 101 7.08 -14.47 0.00
CA VAL A 101 7.69 -15.74 0.43
C VAL A 101 6.80 -16.93 0.07
N MET A 102 5.48 -16.82 0.23
CA MET A 102 4.53 -17.87 -0.17
C MET A 102 4.60 -18.18 -1.67
N LEU A 103 4.66 -17.15 -2.52
CA LEU A 103 4.86 -17.33 -3.96
C LEU A 103 6.21 -17.98 -4.28
N ALA A 104 7.26 -17.72 -3.50
CA ALA A 104 8.58 -18.29 -3.75
C ALA A 104 8.69 -19.78 -3.42
N VAL A 105 7.82 -20.31 -2.55
CA VAL A 105 7.99 -21.64 -1.94
C VAL A 105 7.02 -22.69 -2.49
N ASP A 106 5.78 -22.34 -2.87
CA ASP A 106 4.80 -23.31 -3.38
C ASP A 106 4.05 -22.79 -4.61
N ASP A 107 4.04 -23.62 -5.64
CA ASP A 107 3.48 -23.36 -6.98
C ASP A 107 1.96 -23.34 -7.05
N ARG A 108 1.28 -23.71 -5.97
CA ARG A 108 -0.19 -23.73 -5.89
C ARG A 108 -0.75 -22.49 -5.17
N ASN A 109 0.11 -21.56 -4.76
CA ASN A 109 -0.29 -20.42 -3.95
C ASN A 109 -0.80 -19.22 -4.74
N ASP A 110 -0.73 -19.21 -6.06
CA ASP A 110 -1.05 -18.04 -6.89
C ASP A 110 -2.45 -17.48 -6.59
N VAL A 111 -3.46 -18.35 -6.52
CA VAL A 111 -4.85 -17.97 -6.20
C VAL A 111 -4.98 -17.44 -4.77
N VAL A 112 -4.31 -18.08 -3.80
CA VAL A 112 -4.33 -17.64 -2.39
C VAL A 112 -3.72 -16.25 -2.27
N VAL A 113 -2.58 -16.04 -2.93
CA VAL A 113 -1.89 -14.76 -2.91
C VAL A 113 -2.70 -13.69 -3.63
N ALA A 114 -3.31 -14.00 -4.77
CA ALA A 114 -4.20 -13.08 -5.48
C ALA A 114 -5.35 -12.59 -4.59
N ASN A 115 -6.04 -13.52 -3.91
CA ASN A 115 -7.15 -13.19 -3.01
C ASN A 115 -6.72 -12.31 -1.83
N GLU A 116 -5.56 -12.59 -1.24
CA GLU A 116 -5.03 -11.79 -0.13
C GLU A 116 -4.60 -10.38 -0.57
N LEU A 117 -3.98 -10.26 -1.75
CA LEU A 117 -3.65 -8.97 -2.35
C LEU A 117 -4.91 -8.17 -2.68
N GLU A 118 -5.97 -8.82 -3.18
CA GLU A 118 -7.27 -8.20 -3.44
C GLU A 118 -7.92 -7.71 -2.14
N GLU A 119 -7.85 -8.49 -1.06
CA GLU A 119 -8.37 -8.08 0.24
C GLU A 119 -7.59 -6.88 0.81
N ILE A 120 -6.26 -6.86 0.63
CA ILE A 120 -5.43 -5.69 0.97
C ILE A 120 -5.88 -4.47 0.17
N LEU A 121 -6.05 -4.62 -1.15
CA LEU A 121 -6.49 -3.56 -2.06
C LEU A 121 -7.86 -2.99 -1.69
N ASN A 122 -8.79 -3.84 -1.28
CA ASN A 122 -10.12 -3.44 -0.84
C ASN A 122 -10.14 -2.81 0.56
N SER A 123 -9.07 -3.01 1.33
CA SER A 123 -8.92 -2.52 2.68
C SER A 123 -7.89 -1.38 2.79
N LEU A 124 -7.55 -0.67 1.71
CA LEU A 124 -6.50 0.34 1.79
C LEU A 124 -6.88 1.54 2.67
N PRO A 125 -5.95 2.04 3.50
CA PRO A 125 -6.19 3.15 4.42
C PRO A 125 -6.02 4.51 3.76
N PHE A 126 -6.06 4.62 2.44
CA PHE A 126 -6.03 5.87 1.70
C PHE A 126 -7.12 5.80 0.62
N GLU A 127 -7.80 6.91 0.36
CA GLU A 127 -8.87 6.91 -0.64
C GLU A 127 -8.33 6.41 -1.98
N LYS A 128 -9.06 5.51 -2.64
CA LYS A 128 -8.97 5.35 -4.09
C LYS A 128 -9.39 6.70 -4.66
N ILE A 129 -8.46 7.66 -4.76
CA ILE A 129 -8.76 9.00 -5.26
C ILE A 129 -9.28 8.76 -6.66
N ALA A 130 -10.60 8.92 -6.86
CA ALA A 130 -11.20 8.89 -8.17
C ALA A 130 -10.35 9.81 -9.04
N VAL A 131 -9.79 9.25 -10.12
CA VAL A 131 -9.06 10.04 -11.10
C VAL A 131 -10.07 11.08 -11.58
N GLN A 132 -9.96 12.31 -11.08
CA GLN A 132 -10.70 13.41 -11.70
C GLN A 132 -10.11 13.51 -13.11
N PRO A 133 -10.94 13.41 -14.16
CA PRO A 133 -10.46 13.69 -15.49
C PRO A 133 -9.87 15.10 -15.45
N PHE A 134 -8.64 15.25 -15.96
CA PHE A 134 -8.02 16.55 -16.12
C PHE A 134 -8.99 17.42 -16.94
N GLU A 135 -9.65 18.39 -16.30
CA GLU A 135 -10.23 19.51 -17.00
C GLU A 135 -9.06 20.43 -17.38
N ASN A 136 -8.77 20.46 -18.68
CA ASN A 136 -7.80 21.36 -19.29
C ASN A 136 -8.16 22.82 -18.95
N ILE A 137 -7.18 23.58 -18.47
CA ILE A 137 -7.17 25.04 -18.54
C ILE A 137 -6.18 25.45 -19.62
#